data_AF-A0A2N1R734-F1
#
_entry.id   AF-A0A2N1R734-F1
#
_cell.length_a   1.000
_cell.length_b   1.000
_cell.length_c   1.000
_cell.angle_alpha   90.00
_cell.angle_beta   90.00
_cell.angle_gamma   90.00
#
_symmetry.space_group_name_H-M   'P 1'
#
loop_
_entity.id
_entity.type
_entity.pdbx_description
1 polymer ?
#
loop_
_entity_poly.entity_id
_entity_poly.type
_entity_poly.pdbx_seq_one_letter_code
_entity_poly.pdbx_strand_id
1 'polypeptide(L)'
;MSKKFLIVCVCLYAFSMYLPAEPSLGMVVTPQVLIPTGTKAEYFSPGYGGRLSGLVGLSEIRWISPRLDLSYSYIPLDMSERAELTLFQGSCGLQTTMTFGERLSLFGYGCAGGYYGVLSGVASAQDMHFSLAGGGGLGFQVFNDVSFSLGAEYTSFLGTFDALSISLGVTARLSGSGGGSVPLKVGRFRVYGGKRNKYARLEA
;
A
#
# COMPACT_ATOMS: atom_id res chain seq x y z
N MET A 1 -3.33 30.42 14.35
CA MET A 1 -2.57 29.31 13.71
C MET A 1 -1.66 28.69 14.77
N SER A 2 -1.75 27.39 15.05
CA SER A 2 -1.01 26.79 16.17
C SER A 2 0.47 26.57 15.82
N LYS A 3 1.39 26.72 16.79
CA LYS A 3 2.83 26.46 16.59
C LYS A 3 3.11 25.05 16.05
N LYS A 4 2.25 24.07 16.37
CA LYS A 4 2.35 22.69 15.90
C LYS A 4 2.15 22.59 14.38
N PHE A 5 1.22 23.37 13.83
CA PHE A 5 0.95 23.41 12.40
C PHE A 5 2.16 23.96 11.62
N LEU A 6 2.79 25.01 12.13
CA LEU A 6 4.00 25.59 11.51
C LEU A 6 5.14 24.57 11.43
N ILE A 7 5.38 23.82 12.52
CA ILE A 7 6.44 22.78 12.55
C ILE A 7 6.18 21.70 11.49
N VAL A 8 4.93 21.22 11.39
CA VAL A 8 4.56 20.21 10.37
C VAL A 8 4.80 20.74 8.96
N CYS A 9 4.40 21.99 8.67
CA CYS A 9 4.65 22.60 7.36
C CYS A 9 6.14 22.76 7.06
N VAL A 10 6.97 23.18 8.02
CA VAL A 10 8.42 23.29 7.83
C VAL A 10 9.05 21.91 7.59
N CYS A 11 8.62 20.88 8.33
CA CYS A 11 9.10 19.52 8.12
C CYS A 11 8.70 18.98 6.74
N LEU A 12 7.47 19.21 6.29
CA LEU A 12 7.03 18.82 4.94
C LEU A 12 7.80 19.56 3.84
N TYR A 13 8.05 20.86 4.04
CA TYR A 13 8.82 21.67 3.11
C TYR A 13 10.29 21.21 3.04
N ALA A 14 10.93 21.01 4.19
CA ALA A 14 12.29 20.47 4.24
C ALA A 14 12.35 19.08 3.59
N PHE A 15 11.38 18.20 3.89
CA PHE A 15 11.27 16.89 3.25
C PHE A 15 11.13 17.00 1.73
N SER A 16 10.34 17.97 1.23
CA SER A 16 10.19 18.20 -0.21
C SER A 16 11.49 18.62 -0.91
N MET A 17 12.39 19.33 -0.21
CA MET A 17 13.71 19.70 -0.75
C MET A 17 14.68 18.53 -0.85
N TYR A 18 14.46 17.48 -0.04
CA TYR A 18 15.25 16.24 -0.07
C TYR A 18 14.63 15.15 -0.93
N LEU A 19 13.47 15.41 -1.56
CA LEU A 19 12.91 14.44 -2.51
C LEU A 19 13.85 14.35 -3.71
N PRO A 20 14.23 13.12 -4.11
CA PRO A 20 15.06 12.94 -5.29
C PRO A 20 14.41 13.50 -6.55
N ALA A 21 15.24 13.84 -7.53
CA ALA A 21 14.83 14.49 -8.77
C ALA A 21 13.73 13.73 -9.54
N GLU A 22 13.58 12.41 -9.31
CA GLU A 22 12.56 11.59 -9.98
C GLU A 22 11.97 10.55 -8.99
N PRO A 23 10.92 10.89 -8.23
CA PRO A 23 10.23 9.91 -7.39
C PRO A 23 9.56 8.86 -8.27
N SER A 24 9.61 7.62 -7.81
CA SER A 24 8.91 6.53 -8.48
C SER A 24 7.59 6.26 -7.79
N LEU A 25 6.51 6.15 -8.56
CA LEU A 25 5.18 5.90 -8.01
C LEU A 25 4.70 4.52 -8.42
N GLY A 26 4.11 3.81 -7.47
CA GLY A 26 3.36 2.59 -7.75
C GLY A 26 2.04 2.56 -7.01
N MET A 27 1.13 1.78 -7.57
CA MET A 27 -0.20 1.59 -7.05
C MET A 27 -0.43 0.10 -6.87
N VAL A 28 -0.95 -0.29 -5.71
CA VAL A 28 -1.26 -1.68 -5.37
C VAL A 28 -2.75 -1.81 -5.14
N VAL A 29 -3.37 -2.79 -5.81
CA VAL A 29 -4.75 -3.19 -5.55
C VAL A 29 -4.72 -4.57 -4.92
N THR A 30 -5.33 -4.70 -3.74
CA THR A 30 -5.22 -5.90 -2.92
C THR A 30 -6.59 -6.33 -2.41
N PRO A 31 -7.28 -7.28 -3.05
CA PRO A 31 -8.34 -8.04 -2.40
C PRO A 31 -7.81 -8.79 -1.17
N GLN A 32 -8.61 -8.84 -0.11
CA GLN A 32 -8.25 -9.50 1.14
C GLN A 32 -9.44 -10.21 1.79
N VAL A 33 -9.13 -11.32 2.46
CA VAL A 33 -10.05 -12.01 3.38
C VAL A 33 -9.67 -11.60 4.79
N LEU A 34 -10.65 -11.20 5.60
CA LEU A 34 -10.46 -10.79 6.98
C LEU A 34 -10.95 -11.87 7.93
N ILE A 35 -10.12 -12.23 8.90
CA ILE A 35 -10.43 -13.20 9.95
C ILE A 35 -10.40 -12.42 11.26
N PRO A 36 -11.56 -12.18 11.90
CA PRO A 36 -11.61 -11.58 13.22
C PRO A 36 -10.79 -12.37 14.24
N THR A 37 -10.06 -11.67 15.09
CA THR A 37 -9.19 -12.20 16.14
C THR A 37 -9.32 -11.36 17.41
N GLY A 38 -8.76 -11.86 18.52
CA GLY A 38 -8.83 -11.18 19.81
C GLY A 38 -10.11 -11.48 20.60
N THR A 39 -10.35 -10.71 21.67
CA THR A 39 -11.40 -10.99 22.67
C THR A 39 -12.82 -10.75 22.18
N LYS A 40 -13.00 -10.00 21.09
CA LYS A 40 -14.31 -9.69 20.50
C LYS A 40 -14.58 -10.47 19.22
N ALA A 41 -13.70 -11.39 18.82
CA ALA A 41 -13.82 -12.13 17.57
C ALA A 41 -15.12 -12.94 17.47
N GLU A 42 -15.66 -13.41 18.61
CA GLU A 42 -16.90 -14.17 18.70
C GLU A 42 -18.15 -13.45 18.16
N TYR A 43 -18.12 -12.12 18.08
CA TYR A 43 -19.24 -11.33 17.53
C TYR A 43 -19.18 -11.16 16.01
N PHE A 44 -18.08 -11.56 15.37
CA PHE A 44 -17.79 -11.26 13.97
C PHE A 44 -17.48 -12.54 13.19
N SER A 45 -18.10 -12.69 12.03
CA SER A 45 -17.73 -13.72 11.07
C SER A 45 -16.55 -13.27 10.20
N PRO A 46 -15.84 -14.21 9.55
CA PRO A 46 -14.89 -13.86 8.50
C PRO A 46 -15.51 -12.95 7.43
N GLY A 47 -14.79 -11.90 7.07
CA GLY A 47 -15.21 -10.88 6.12
C GLY A 47 -14.33 -10.86 4.87
N TYR A 48 -14.64 -9.95 3.97
CA TYR A 48 -13.84 -9.68 2.77
C TYR A 48 -13.72 -8.18 2.53
N GLY A 49 -12.70 -7.80 1.80
CA GLY A 49 -12.43 -6.40 1.53
C GLY A 49 -11.43 -6.19 0.41
N GLY A 50 -11.07 -4.94 0.22
CA GLY A 50 -10.07 -4.52 -0.74
C GLY A 50 -9.30 -3.32 -0.22
N ARG A 51 -8.07 -3.20 -0.68
CA ARG A 51 -7.20 -2.09 -0.36
C ARG A 51 -6.55 -1.54 -1.62
N LEU A 52 -6.49 -0.21 -1.68
CA LEU A 52 -5.73 0.55 -2.64
C LEU A 52 -4.55 1.22 -1.91
N SER A 53 -3.34 0.94 -2.36
CA SER A 53 -2.12 1.50 -1.76
C SER A 53 -1.32 2.30 -2.78
N GLY A 54 -0.93 3.52 -2.42
CA GLY A 54 0.10 4.28 -3.10
C GLY A 54 1.47 4.04 -2.45
N LEU A 55 2.47 3.71 -3.26
CA LEU A 55 3.86 3.54 -2.84
C LEU A 55 4.75 4.58 -3.51
N VAL A 56 5.59 5.22 -2.72
CA VAL A 56 6.59 6.18 -3.22
C VAL A 56 7.98 5.55 -3.09
N GLY A 57 8.63 5.35 -4.22
CA GLY A 57 10.01 4.91 -4.32
C GLY A 57 10.99 6.06 -4.23
N LEU A 58 11.99 5.92 -3.35
CA LEU A 58 13.11 6.84 -3.21
C LEU A 58 14.34 6.27 -3.92
N SER A 59 15.05 7.08 -4.72
CA SER A 59 16.20 6.60 -5.50
C SER A 59 17.40 6.20 -4.64
N GLU A 60 17.61 6.91 -3.55
CA GLU A 60 18.72 6.73 -2.60
C GLU A 60 18.45 5.56 -1.66
N ILE A 61 17.20 5.38 -1.23
CA ILE A 61 16.78 4.38 -0.25
C ILE A 61 15.75 3.44 -0.89
N ARG A 62 16.23 2.58 -1.79
CA ARG A 62 15.38 1.67 -2.58
C ARG A 62 14.66 0.59 -1.76
N TRP A 63 15.07 0.38 -0.52
CA TRP A 63 14.52 -0.64 0.36
C TRP A 63 13.46 -0.10 1.32
N ILE A 64 13.20 1.22 1.34
CA ILE A 64 12.09 1.84 2.07
C ILE A 64 11.21 2.59 1.08
N SER A 65 9.89 2.47 1.25
CA SER A 65 8.91 3.26 0.52
C SER A 65 7.88 3.82 1.49
N PRO A 66 7.65 5.15 1.52
CA PRO A 66 6.43 5.70 2.08
C PRO A 66 5.20 5.07 1.43
N ARG A 67 4.21 4.79 2.26
CA ARG A 67 2.98 4.07 1.89
C ARG A 67 1.76 4.84 2.33
N LEU A 68 0.78 4.96 1.45
CA LEU A 68 -0.54 5.53 1.73
C LEU A 68 -1.60 4.49 1.36
N ASP A 69 -2.48 4.17 2.29
CA ASP A 69 -3.48 3.12 2.13
C ASP A 69 -4.89 3.67 2.29
N LEU A 70 -5.77 3.27 1.37
CA LEU A 70 -7.22 3.40 1.47
C LEU A 70 -7.82 2.01 1.39
N SER A 71 -8.61 1.60 2.37
CA SER A 71 -9.21 0.26 2.40
C SER A 71 -10.70 0.29 2.69
N TYR A 72 -11.37 -0.74 2.19
CA TYR A 72 -12.78 -1.03 2.39
C TYR A 72 -12.90 -2.47 2.88
N SER A 73 -13.63 -2.70 3.96
CA SER A 73 -13.88 -4.05 4.50
C SER A 73 -15.36 -4.23 4.82
N TYR A 74 -15.88 -5.40 4.48
CA TYR A 74 -17.23 -5.84 4.78
C TYR A 74 -17.17 -7.11 5.66
N ILE A 75 -17.79 -7.05 6.83
CA ILE A 75 -17.68 -8.06 7.88
C ILE A 75 -19.09 -8.40 8.37
N PRO A 76 -19.62 -9.60 8.06
CA PRO A 76 -20.88 -10.07 8.64
C PRO A 76 -20.76 -10.27 10.15
N LEU A 77 -21.80 -9.97 10.91
CA LEU A 77 -21.86 -10.30 12.34
C LEU A 77 -22.54 -11.65 12.53
N ASP A 78 -22.00 -12.45 13.47
CA ASP A 78 -22.58 -13.74 13.86
C ASP A 78 -23.67 -13.50 14.93
N MET A 79 -24.76 -12.85 14.51
CA MET A 79 -25.94 -12.60 15.35
C MET A 79 -27.22 -13.00 14.62
N SER A 80 -28.28 -13.31 15.37
CA SER A 80 -29.58 -13.76 14.86
C SER A 80 -30.23 -12.79 13.87
N GLU A 81 -29.84 -11.51 13.89
CA GLU A 81 -30.50 -10.43 13.16
C GLU A 81 -29.81 -10.02 11.85
N ARG A 82 -28.84 -10.80 11.34
CA ARG A 82 -28.10 -10.51 10.09
C ARG A 82 -27.53 -9.07 10.05
N ALA A 83 -26.89 -8.64 11.12
CA ALA A 83 -26.16 -7.38 11.13
C ALA A 83 -24.85 -7.47 10.34
N GLU A 84 -24.39 -6.35 9.80
CA GLU A 84 -23.16 -6.25 9.02
C GLU A 84 -22.36 -5.00 9.42
N LEU A 85 -21.03 -5.11 9.45
CA LEU A 85 -20.11 -4.02 9.71
C LEU A 85 -19.32 -3.70 8.46
N THR A 86 -19.43 -2.46 8.00
CA THR A 86 -18.62 -1.91 6.91
C THR A 86 -17.60 -0.94 7.47
N LEU A 87 -16.34 -1.06 7.04
CA LEU A 87 -15.24 -0.21 7.47
C LEU A 87 -14.58 0.48 6.27
N PHE A 88 -14.40 1.79 6.38
CA PHE A 88 -13.57 2.59 5.48
C PHE A 88 -12.35 3.08 6.26
N GLN A 89 -11.14 2.76 5.80
CA GLN A 89 -9.92 3.10 6.52
C GLN A 89 -8.97 3.90 5.62
N GLY A 90 -8.37 4.94 6.21
CA GLY A 90 -7.27 5.70 5.63
C GLY A 90 -6.06 5.63 6.55
N SER A 91 -4.91 5.22 6.02
CA SER A 91 -3.67 5.13 6.80
C SER A 91 -2.44 5.53 6.00
N CYS A 92 -1.37 5.85 6.72
CA CYS A 92 -0.06 6.09 6.14
C CYS A 92 1.00 5.30 6.92
N GLY A 93 2.12 5.01 6.26
CA GLY A 93 3.14 4.17 6.85
C GLY A 93 4.39 4.05 6.01
N LEU A 94 5.18 3.03 6.34
CA LEU A 94 6.43 2.70 5.66
C LEU A 94 6.39 1.22 5.26
N GLN A 95 6.89 0.93 4.06
CA GLN A 95 7.12 -0.42 3.57
C GLN A 95 8.61 -0.63 3.36
N THR A 96 9.15 -1.71 3.91
CA THR A 96 10.49 -2.21 3.60
C THR A 96 10.40 -3.32 2.56
N THR A 97 11.36 -3.37 1.64
CA THR A 97 11.40 -4.37 0.56
C THR A 97 12.81 -4.89 0.35
N MET A 98 12.95 -6.21 0.37
CA MET A 98 14.18 -6.94 0.06
C MET A 98 13.97 -7.76 -1.22
N THR A 99 14.87 -7.65 -2.20
CA THR A 99 14.76 -8.38 -3.47
C THR A 99 15.72 -9.56 -3.52
N PHE A 100 15.25 -10.68 -4.06
CA PHE A 100 16.00 -11.91 -4.26
C PHE A 100 16.02 -12.23 -5.76
N GLY A 101 17.18 -12.05 -6.39
CA GLY A 101 17.31 -12.18 -7.85
C GLY A 101 16.64 -11.02 -8.59
N GLU A 102 15.97 -11.33 -9.71
CA GLU A 102 15.35 -10.31 -10.58
C GLU A 102 13.84 -10.21 -10.42
N ARG A 103 13.18 -11.21 -9.81
CA ARG A 103 11.70 -11.28 -9.82
C ARG A 103 11.07 -11.49 -8.46
N LEU A 104 11.80 -12.04 -7.49
CA LEU A 104 11.24 -12.33 -6.16
C LEU A 104 11.56 -11.19 -5.20
N SER A 105 10.60 -10.82 -4.35
CA SER A 105 10.84 -9.93 -3.21
C SER A 105 10.13 -10.42 -1.96
N LEU A 106 10.67 -10.01 -0.83
CA LEU A 106 10.02 -10.04 0.47
C LEU A 106 9.75 -8.59 0.87
N PHE A 107 8.56 -8.31 1.38
CA PHE A 107 8.23 -6.99 1.88
C PHE A 107 7.59 -7.08 3.27
N GLY A 108 7.77 -6.01 4.04
CA GLY A 108 7.10 -5.79 5.32
C GLY A 108 6.63 -4.34 5.40
N TYR A 109 5.57 -4.06 6.12
CA TYR A 109 5.08 -2.69 6.30
C TYR A 109 4.39 -2.50 7.64
N GLY A 110 4.36 -1.25 8.08
CA GLY A 110 3.59 -0.80 9.24
C GLY A 110 2.89 0.51 8.91
N CYS A 111 1.61 0.59 9.25
CA CYS A 111 0.73 1.71 8.95
C CYS A 111 -0.04 2.14 10.20
N ALA A 112 -0.30 3.44 10.30
CA ALA A 112 -1.14 4.04 11.32
C ALA A 112 -2.15 4.96 10.64
N GLY A 113 -3.38 4.99 11.14
CA GLY A 113 -4.45 5.74 10.50
C GLY A 113 -5.73 5.75 11.30
N GLY A 114 -6.83 6.08 10.63
CA GLY A 114 -8.16 6.04 11.20
C GLY A 114 -9.10 5.22 10.33
N TYR A 115 -10.20 4.78 10.93
CA TYR A 115 -11.28 4.14 10.20
C TYR A 115 -12.62 4.71 10.61
N TYR A 116 -13.55 4.69 9.66
CA TYR A 116 -14.95 5.02 9.81
C TYR A 116 -15.76 3.72 9.66
N GLY A 117 -16.45 3.33 10.71
CA GLY A 117 -17.27 2.11 10.75
C GLY A 117 -18.75 2.42 10.68
N VAL A 118 -19.49 1.61 9.92
CA VAL A 118 -20.95 1.65 9.82
C VAL A 118 -21.49 0.25 10.13
N LEU A 119 -22.21 0.14 11.24
CA LEU A 119 -22.97 -1.04 11.61
C LEU A 119 -24.38 -0.90 11.04
N SER A 120 -24.78 -1.86 10.21
CA SER A 120 -26.12 -1.95 9.63
C SER A 120 -26.84 -3.18 10.19
N GLY A 121 -28.13 -3.04 10.49
CA GLY A 121 -28.95 -4.09 11.13
C GLY A 121 -30.24 -3.49 11.67
N VAL A 122 -30.82 -4.10 12.72
CA VAL A 122 -32.02 -3.57 13.40
C VAL A 122 -31.76 -2.21 14.04
N ALA A 123 -30.52 -1.99 14.51
CA ALA A 123 -30.02 -0.68 14.92
C ALA A 123 -28.82 -0.29 14.06
N SER A 124 -28.84 0.93 13.52
CA SER A 124 -27.70 1.50 12.82
C SER A 124 -26.82 2.29 13.77
N ALA A 125 -25.50 2.08 13.70
CA ALA A 125 -24.53 2.88 14.43
C ALA A 125 -23.35 3.24 13.52
N GLN A 126 -22.73 4.38 13.78
CA GLN A 126 -21.53 4.80 13.07
C GLN A 126 -20.52 5.38 14.06
N ASP A 127 -19.24 5.11 13.84
CA ASP A 127 -18.18 5.62 14.71
C ASP A 127 -16.86 5.75 13.95
N MET A 128 -15.94 6.54 14.52
CA MET A 128 -14.61 6.76 13.97
C MET A 128 -13.55 6.59 15.05
N HIS A 129 -12.59 5.71 14.78
CA HIS A 129 -11.51 5.40 15.71
C HIS A 129 -10.17 5.30 15.01
N PHE A 130 -9.12 5.13 15.81
CA PHE A 130 -7.77 4.92 15.34
C PHE A 130 -7.53 3.46 14.94
N SER A 131 -6.66 3.23 13.97
CA SER A 131 -6.25 1.89 13.56
C SER A 131 -4.74 1.80 13.40
N LEU A 132 -4.20 0.63 13.75
CA LEU A 132 -2.81 0.25 13.52
C LEU A 132 -2.78 -1.01 12.68
N ALA A 133 -1.93 -1.04 11.65
CA ALA A 133 -1.77 -2.20 10.80
C ALA A 133 -0.29 -2.55 10.63
N GLY A 134 0.02 -3.83 10.58
CA GLY A 134 1.36 -4.34 10.33
C GLY A 134 1.28 -5.64 9.55
N GLY A 135 2.07 -5.74 8.49
CA GLY A 135 2.00 -6.90 7.60
C GLY A 135 3.26 -7.14 6.81
N GLY A 136 3.24 -8.19 6.01
CA GLY A 136 4.33 -8.56 5.13
C GLY A 136 3.93 -9.66 4.17
N GLY A 137 4.81 -9.95 3.21
CA GLY A 137 4.52 -10.91 2.18
C GLY A 137 5.63 -11.09 1.16
N LEU A 138 5.31 -11.86 0.14
CA LEU A 138 6.18 -12.14 -1.00
C LEU A 138 5.64 -11.44 -2.24
N GLY A 139 6.51 -10.81 -3.01
CA GLY A 139 6.22 -10.24 -4.32
C GLY A 139 6.88 -11.04 -5.43
N PHE A 140 6.18 -11.23 -6.55
CA PHE A 140 6.69 -11.83 -7.76
C PHE A 140 6.46 -10.92 -8.96
N GLN A 141 7.54 -10.48 -9.59
CA GLN A 141 7.51 -9.65 -10.78
C GLN A 141 7.22 -10.48 -12.02
N VAL A 142 6.11 -10.17 -12.69
CA VAL A 142 5.71 -10.84 -13.94
C VAL A 142 6.18 -10.05 -15.15
N PHE A 143 5.98 -8.74 -15.12
CA PHE A 143 6.44 -7.80 -16.13
C PHE A 143 7.27 -6.70 -15.49
N ASN A 144 7.97 -5.91 -16.30
CA ASN A 144 8.79 -4.81 -15.77
C ASN A 144 7.98 -3.87 -14.87
N ASP A 145 6.69 -3.67 -15.18
CA ASP A 145 5.83 -2.71 -14.47
C ASP A 145 4.67 -3.36 -13.71
N VAL A 146 4.59 -4.69 -13.69
CA VAL A 146 3.51 -5.42 -13.00
C VAL A 146 4.08 -6.55 -12.16
N SER A 147 3.71 -6.58 -10.88
CA SER A 147 4.01 -7.66 -9.95
C SER A 147 2.76 -8.16 -9.23
N PHE A 148 2.76 -9.44 -8.91
CA PHE A 148 1.80 -10.04 -7.98
C PHE A 148 2.41 -10.09 -6.58
N SER A 149 1.59 -10.02 -5.55
CA SER A 149 2.02 -10.23 -4.18
C SER A 149 1.06 -11.11 -3.41
N LEU A 150 1.59 -11.90 -2.49
CA LEU A 150 0.84 -12.66 -1.50
C LEU A 150 1.32 -12.21 -0.14
N GLY A 151 0.41 -11.78 0.74
CA GLY A 151 0.78 -11.27 2.05
C GLY A 151 -0.24 -11.52 3.12
N ALA A 152 0.20 -11.37 4.36
CA ALA A 152 -0.64 -11.38 5.55
C ALA A 152 -0.46 -10.08 6.33
N GLU A 153 -1.51 -9.67 7.02
CA GLU A 153 -1.55 -8.44 7.81
C GLU A 153 -2.29 -8.68 9.11
N TYR A 154 -1.79 -8.08 10.19
CA TYR A 154 -2.53 -7.89 11.42
C TYR A 154 -2.97 -6.43 11.51
N THR A 155 -4.26 -6.20 11.67
CA THR A 155 -4.85 -4.87 11.81
C THR A 155 -5.64 -4.79 13.11
N SER A 156 -5.28 -3.82 13.96
CA SER A 156 -6.01 -3.48 15.18
C SER A 156 -6.92 -2.29 14.91
N PHE A 157 -8.24 -2.53 14.98
CA PHE A 157 -9.25 -1.47 14.98
C PHE A 157 -9.55 -1.10 16.43
N LEU A 158 -8.79 -0.13 16.97
CA LEU A 158 -8.90 0.22 18.38
C LEU A 158 -10.36 0.55 18.73
N GLY A 159 -10.86 -0.07 19.78
CA GLY A 159 -12.25 0.06 20.22
C GLY A 159 -13.22 -0.98 19.65
N THR A 160 -12.99 -1.49 18.44
CA THR A 160 -13.91 -2.45 17.79
C THR A 160 -13.42 -3.89 17.88
N PHE A 161 -12.36 -4.29 17.17
CA PHE A 161 -11.80 -5.66 17.17
C PHE A 161 -10.44 -5.71 16.47
N ASP A 162 -9.76 -6.85 16.51
CA ASP A 162 -8.52 -7.09 15.76
C ASP A 162 -8.77 -8.07 14.60
N ALA A 163 -8.06 -7.93 13.49
CA ALA A 163 -8.22 -8.79 12.33
C ALA A 163 -6.87 -9.29 11.80
N LEU A 164 -6.81 -10.58 11.47
CA LEU A 164 -5.78 -11.13 10.60
C LEU A 164 -6.33 -11.15 9.17
N SER A 165 -5.59 -10.61 8.21
CA SER A 165 -5.99 -10.68 6.80
C SER A 165 -4.97 -11.43 5.96
N ILE A 166 -5.48 -12.16 4.96
CA ILE A 166 -4.70 -12.81 3.91
C ILE A 166 -5.07 -12.13 2.60
N SER A 167 -4.07 -11.79 1.80
CA SER A 167 -4.24 -10.83 0.72
C SER A 167 -3.45 -11.21 -0.52
N LEU A 168 -4.04 -11.00 -1.69
CA LEU A 168 -3.41 -11.20 -3.00
C LEU A 168 -3.40 -9.85 -3.72
N GLY A 169 -2.22 -9.26 -3.89
CA GLY A 169 -2.05 -7.94 -4.48
C GLY A 169 -1.59 -7.96 -5.93
N VAL A 170 -1.99 -6.94 -6.68
CA VAL A 170 -1.39 -6.59 -7.98
C VAL A 170 -0.80 -5.21 -7.84
N THR A 171 0.49 -5.06 -8.11
CA THR A 171 1.18 -3.78 -8.14
C THR A 171 1.42 -3.35 -9.57
N ALA A 172 0.99 -2.13 -9.92
CA ALA A 172 1.34 -1.47 -11.17
C ALA A 172 2.28 -0.30 -10.89
N ARG A 173 3.41 -0.24 -11.59
CA ARG A 173 4.32 0.91 -11.53
C ARG A 173 3.81 2.00 -12.47
N LEU A 174 3.64 3.21 -11.95
CA LEU A 174 3.11 4.36 -12.70
C LEU A 174 4.24 5.24 -13.23
N SER A 175 5.35 5.37 -12.49
CA SER A 175 6.51 6.18 -12.90
C SER A 175 7.79 5.71 -12.23
N GLY A 176 8.95 6.02 -12.82
CA GLY A 176 10.29 5.79 -12.26
C GLY A 176 10.68 4.31 -12.13
N SER A 177 11.80 4.01 -11.45
CA SER A 177 12.33 2.65 -11.28
C SER A 177 12.14 2.03 -9.88
N GLY A 178 11.57 2.77 -8.93
CA GLY A 178 11.63 2.50 -7.48
C GLY A 178 10.29 2.29 -6.74
N GLY A 179 9.13 2.32 -7.38
CA GLY A 179 7.81 2.40 -6.73
C GLY A 179 7.01 1.08 -6.70
N GLY A 180 7.63 -0.03 -7.07
CA GLY A 180 6.98 -1.35 -7.04
C GLY A 180 7.46 -2.20 -5.86
N SER A 181 6.71 -3.24 -5.52
CA SER A 181 7.11 -4.29 -4.58
C SER A 181 8.39 -5.04 -5.02
N VAL A 182 8.84 -4.85 -6.27
CA VAL A 182 10.17 -5.23 -6.76
C VAL A 182 10.79 -4.00 -7.43
N PRO A 183 11.83 -3.35 -6.84
CA PRO A 183 12.59 -2.33 -7.55
C PRO A 183 13.24 -2.94 -8.79
N LEU A 184 13.07 -2.29 -9.94
CA LEU A 184 13.80 -2.71 -11.13
C LEU A 184 15.30 -2.55 -10.83
N LYS A 185 16.09 -3.59 -11.09
CA LYS A 185 17.48 -3.33 -11.46
C LYS A 185 17.38 -2.39 -12.64
N VAL A 186 17.88 -1.17 -12.48
CA VAL A 186 18.34 -0.38 -13.62
C VAL A 186 19.50 -1.19 -14.19
N GLY A 187 19.17 -2.25 -14.93
CA GLY A 187 20.07 -2.75 -15.95
C GLY A 187 20.43 -1.49 -16.71
N ARG A 188 21.74 -1.22 -16.84
CA ARG A 188 22.18 -0.22 -17.81
C ARG A 188 21.48 -0.63 -19.09
N PHE A 189 20.38 0.04 -19.43
CA PHE A 189 19.92 0.11 -20.78
C PHE A 189 21.13 0.77 -21.43
N ARG A 190 22.03 -0.07 -21.96
CA ARG A 190 22.75 0.30 -23.15
C ARG A 190 21.60 0.66 -24.06
N VAL A 191 21.32 1.96 -24.12
CA VAL A 191 20.69 2.57 -25.26
C VAL A 191 21.46 1.93 -26.39
N TYR A 192 20.86 0.93 -27.04
CA TYR A 192 21.40 0.39 -28.27
C TYR A 192 21.31 1.61 -29.14
N GLY A 193 22.43 2.34 -29.20
CA GLY A 193 22.54 3.60 -29.89
C GLY A 193 22.05 3.29 -31.27
N GLY A 194 20.82 3.73 -31.55
CA GLY A 194 20.30 3.73 -32.89
C GLY A 194 21.39 4.41 -33.68
N LYS A 195 22.06 3.64 -34.54
CA LYS A 195 23.04 4.15 -35.47
C LYS A 195 22.35 5.36 -36.08
N ARG A 196 22.82 6.57 -35.73
CA ARG A 196 22.39 7.81 -36.37
C ARG A 196 22.48 7.53 -37.85
N ASN A 197 21.33 7.47 -38.51
CA ASN A 197 21.27 7.33 -39.96
C ASN A 197 22.03 8.54 -40.54
N LYS A 198 23.29 8.29 -40.94
CA LYS A 198 24.06 9.14 -41.84
C LYS A 198 23.51 8.90 -43.24
N TYR A 199 22.33 9.41 -43.53
CA TYR A 199 21.81 9.56 -44.88
C TYR A 199 21.11 10.92 -44.90
N ALA A 200 21.31 11.80 -45.85
CA ALA A 200 22.33 11.97 -46.86
C ALA A 200 22.22 13.47 -47.18
N ARG A 201 23.32 14.21 -47.05
CA ARG A 201 23.40 15.57 -47.56
C ARG A 201 23.56 15.40 -49.07
N LEU A 202 22.46 15.40 -49.80
CA LEU A 202 22.50 15.59 -51.25
C LEU A 202 22.50 17.09 -51.47
N GLU A 203 23.66 17.58 -51.91
CA GLU A 203 23.83 18.89 -52.49
C GLU A 203 22.97 19.00 -53.76
N ALA A 204 22.26 20.11 -53.88
CA ALA A 204 21.75 20.68 -55.12
C ALA A 204 22.09 22.17 -55.09
#